data_AF-A0A0B2RQH5-F1
#
_entry.id   AF-A0A0B2RQH5-F1
#
_cell.length_a   1.000
_cell.length_b   1.000
_cell.length_c   1.000
_cell.angle_alpha   90.00
_cell.angle_beta   90.00
_cell.angle_gamma   90.00
#
_symmetry.space_group_name_H-M   'P 1'
#
loop_
_entity.id
_entity.type
_entity.pdbx_description
1 polymer ?
#
loop_
_entity_poly.entity_id
_entity_poly.type
_entity_poly.pdbx_seq_one_letter_code
_entity_poly.pdbx_strand_id
1 'polypeptide(L)'
;MIPADRGSVSAGFLLRLLIISSPVGVSPVTKTELVKRASIHFEEATMSDLLYPSTSPLDQNFYDTELVLAVLESYLKFWKRISPDAVDNRHLIKSIRSVAKLIDSYLQVVARDDNMPAIGRLEHDDLYQAINIYLKVNFP
;
A
#
# COMPACT_ATOMS: atom_id res chain seq x y z
N MET A 1 -22.05 3.03 -13.19
CA MET A 1 -21.75 2.46 -11.86
C MET A 1 -20.75 1.33 -12.07
N ILE A 2 -19.70 1.24 -11.25
CA ILE A 2 -18.79 0.08 -11.27
C ILE A 2 -19.57 -1.10 -10.61
N PRO A 3 -19.49 -2.34 -11.11
CA PRO A 3 -20.06 -3.49 -10.41
C PRO A 3 -19.38 -3.73 -9.04
N ALA A 4 -20.07 -4.38 -8.11
CA ALA A 4 -19.54 -4.70 -6.77
C ALA A 4 -19.20 -6.19 -6.59
N ASP A 5 -19.59 -7.03 -7.54
CA ASP A 5 -19.40 -8.47 -7.46
C ASP A 5 -17.94 -8.86 -7.76
N ARG A 6 -17.40 -9.79 -6.95
CA ARG A 6 -16.06 -10.37 -7.17
C ARG A 6 -15.99 -10.96 -8.59
N GLY A 7 -14.91 -10.66 -9.32
CA GLY A 7 -14.72 -11.08 -10.71
C GLY A 7 -15.37 -10.19 -11.79
N SER A 8 -16.18 -9.19 -11.44
CA SER A 8 -16.75 -8.27 -12.44
C SER A 8 -15.75 -7.24 -12.96
N VAL A 9 -14.71 -6.96 -12.18
CA VAL A 9 -13.65 -5.99 -12.47
C VAL A 9 -12.36 -6.51 -11.84
N SER A 10 -11.23 -6.39 -12.54
CA SER A 10 -9.93 -6.82 -11.99
C SER A 10 -9.40 -5.84 -10.94
N ALA A 11 -8.65 -6.37 -9.97
CA ALA A 11 -7.98 -5.56 -8.95
C ALA A 11 -7.07 -4.49 -9.58
N GLY A 12 -6.30 -4.87 -10.61
CA GLY A 12 -5.45 -3.95 -11.36
C GLY A 12 -6.20 -2.82 -12.06
N PHE A 13 -7.41 -3.07 -12.58
CA PHE A 13 -8.23 -1.99 -13.14
C PHE A 13 -8.65 -0.99 -12.05
N LEU A 14 -9.09 -1.48 -10.89
CA LEU A 14 -9.52 -0.61 -9.78
C LEU A 14 -8.36 0.21 -9.22
N LEU A 15 -7.18 -0.40 -9.09
CA LEU A 15 -5.96 0.29 -8.64
C LEU A 15 -5.52 1.36 -9.65
N ARG A 16 -5.49 1.04 -10.95
CA ARG A 16 -5.22 2.03 -12.01
C ARG A 16 -6.22 3.17 -12.01
N LEU A 17 -7.51 2.86 -11.86
CA LEU A 17 -8.56 3.87 -11.80
C LEU A 17 -8.35 4.79 -10.58
N LEU A 18 -7.94 4.24 -9.45
CA LEU A 18 -7.67 5.00 -8.23
C LEU A 18 -6.45 5.93 -8.41
N ILE A 19 -5.38 5.43 -9.03
CA ILE A 19 -4.19 6.22 -9.36
C ILE A 19 -4.59 7.42 -10.24
N ILE A 20 -5.32 7.18 -11.33
CA ILE A 20 -5.75 8.24 -12.27
C ILE A 20 -6.77 9.20 -11.63
N SER A 21 -7.57 8.75 -10.67
CA SER A 21 -8.55 9.61 -9.97
C SER A 21 -7.91 10.65 -9.05
N SER A 22 -6.70 10.37 -8.55
CA SER A 22 -5.99 11.24 -7.60
C SER A 22 -5.63 12.61 -8.20
N PRO A 23 -4.97 12.70 -9.39
CA PRO A 23 -4.62 13.98 -10.01
C PRO A 23 -5.83 14.73 -10.60
N VAL A 24 -6.93 14.04 -10.90
CA VAL A 24 -8.13 14.62 -11.55
C VAL A 24 -9.05 15.35 -10.55
N GLY A 25 -8.71 15.38 -9.26
CA GLY A 25 -9.47 16.14 -8.25
C GLY A 25 -10.85 15.55 -7.98
N VAL A 26 -10.97 14.21 -8.04
CA VAL A 26 -12.23 13.50 -7.79
C VAL A 26 -12.70 13.70 -6.34
N SER A 27 -14.03 13.78 -6.13
CA SER A 27 -14.59 14.03 -4.80
C SER A 27 -14.08 13.03 -3.74
N PRO A 28 -13.90 13.44 -2.46
CA PRO A 28 -13.46 12.54 -1.39
C PRO A 28 -14.36 11.31 -1.22
N VAL A 29 -15.67 11.47 -1.43
CA VAL A 29 -16.65 10.39 -1.35
C VAL A 29 -16.42 9.36 -2.45
N THR A 30 -16.17 9.81 -3.67
CA THR A 30 -15.87 8.91 -4.79
C THR A 30 -14.52 8.20 -4.59
N LYS A 31 -13.50 8.91 -4.09
CA LYS A 31 -12.19 8.31 -3.77
C LYS A 31 -12.30 7.22 -2.70
N THR A 32 -13.04 7.49 -1.62
CA THR A 32 -13.25 6.51 -0.54
C THR A 32 -14.02 5.27 -1.00
N GLU A 33 -15.04 5.43 -1.85
CA GLU A 33 -15.76 4.29 -2.44
C GLU A 33 -14.87 3.47 -3.38
N LEU A 34 -14.00 4.12 -4.15
CA LEU A 34 -13.05 3.43 -5.02
C LEU A 34 -11.99 2.66 -4.23
N VAL A 35 -11.46 3.25 -3.14
CA VAL A 35 -10.57 2.56 -2.18
C VAL A 35 -11.24 1.33 -1.59
N LYS A 36 -12.52 1.45 -1.19
CA LYS A 36 -13.30 0.33 -0.63
C LYS A 36 -13.52 -0.79 -1.64
N ARG A 37 -13.69 -0.47 -2.92
CA ARG A 37 -13.81 -1.48 -3.98
C ARG A 37 -12.48 -2.15 -4.25
N ALA A 38 -11.41 -1.38 -4.42
CA ALA A 38 -10.07 -1.92 -4.63
C ALA A 38 -9.68 -2.86 -3.47
N SER A 39 -10.05 -2.53 -2.24
CA SER A 39 -9.72 -3.34 -1.07
C SER A 39 -10.41 -4.71 -1.06
N ILE A 40 -11.67 -4.80 -1.51
CA ILE A 40 -12.40 -6.09 -1.58
C ILE A 40 -11.74 -7.06 -2.57
N HIS A 41 -11.12 -6.54 -3.62
CA HIS A 41 -10.43 -7.31 -4.66
C HIS A 41 -8.92 -7.47 -4.40
N PHE A 42 -8.42 -7.00 -3.26
CA PHE A 42 -6.97 -6.91 -3.03
C PHE A 42 -6.27 -8.27 -2.94
N GLU A 43 -7.02 -9.33 -2.59
CA GLU A 43 -6.54 -10.71 -2.63
C GLU A 43 -6.16 -11.18 -4.05
N GLU A 44 -6.81 -10.64 -5.08
CA GLU A 44 -6.62 -10.97 -6.50
C GLU A 44 -5.55 -10.08 -7.16
N ALA A 45 -5.03 -9.09 -6.45
CA ALA A 45 -4.02 -8.18 -6.97
C ALA A 45 -2.67 -8.88 -7.11
N THR A 46 -1.95 -8.51 -8.17
CA THR A 46 -0.60 -9.00 -8.45
C THR A 46 0.41 -7.89 -8.20
N MET A 47 1.69 -8.25 -8.10
CA MET A 47 2.74 -7.27 -7.89
C MET A 47 2.77 -6.20 -9.01
N SER A 48 2.54 -6.59 -10.26
CA SER A 48 2.42 -5.67 -11.40
C SER A 48 1.27 -4.68 -11.29
N ASP A 49 0.23 -4.98 -10.50
CA ASP A 49 -0.88 -4.07 -10.30
C ASP A 49 -0.56 -2.95 -9.30
N LEU A 50 0.43 -3.18 -8.42
CA LEU A 50 0.91 -2.19 -7.44
C LEU A 50 2.07 -1.36 -8.00
N LEU A 51 2.86 -1.93 -8.90
CA LEU A 51 4.00 -1.28 -9.56
C LEU A 51 3.59 -0.39 -10.75
N TYR A 52 2.59 0.47 -10.57
CA TYR A 52 2.26 1.44 -11.61
C TYR A 52 3.06 2.73 -11.42
N PRO A 53 3.83 3.18 -12.43
CA PRO A 53 4.52 4.46 -12.37
C PRO A 53 3.52 5.58 -12.08
N SER A 54 3.79 6.39 -11.06
CA SER A 54 3.08 7.65 -10.83
C SER A 54 3.00 8.44 -12.14
N THR A 55 1.81 8.93 -12.51
CA THR A 55 1.60 9.67 -13.78
C THR A 55 2.22 11.07 -13.79
N SER A 56 2.93 11.44 -12.73
CA SER A 56 3.53 12.75 -12.54
C SER A 56 4.98 12.74 -13.05
N PRO A 57 5.31 13.48 -14.13
CA PRO A 57 6.67 13.53 -14.67
C PRO A 57 7.67 14.25 -13.74
N LEU A 58 7.21 14.82 -12.63
CA LEU A 58 8.01 15.53 -11.63
C LEU A 58 8.24 14.73 -10.34
N ASP A 59 7.49 13.64 -10.12
CA ASP A 59 7.63 12.84 -8.91
C ASP A 59 8.77 11.83 -9.07
N GLN A 60 9.84 12.03 -8.30
CA GLN A 60 10.89 11.04 -8.08
C GLN A 60 10.34 9.74 -7.45
N ASN A 61 9.14 9.78 -6.87
CA ASN A 61 8.49 8.63 -6.27
C ASN A 61 7.68 7.86 -7.35
N PHE A 62 8.33 6.85 -7.94
CA PHE A 62 7.72 6.01 -8.98
C PHE A 62 6.50 5.21 -8.49
N TYR A 63 6.30 5.07 -7.18
CA TYR A 63 5.22 4.27 -6.59
C TYR A 63 4.32 5.10 -5.67
N ASP A 64 3.00 4.97 -5.83
CA ASP A 64 2.00 5.60 -4.95
C ASP A 64 1.79 4.78 -3.67
N THR A 65 2.75 4.88 -2.73
CA THR A 65 2.73 4.16 -1.45
C THR A 65 1.54 4.54 -0.57
N GLU A 66 1.11 5.80 -0.62
CA GLU A 66 -0.05 6.30 0.13
C GLU A 66 -1.35 5.65 -0.34
N LEU A 67 -1.51 5.46 -1.65
CA LEU A 67 -2.64 4.73 -2.21
C LEU A 67 -2.63 3.27 -1.79
N VAL A 68 -1.49 2.59 -1.89
CA VAL A 68 -1.36 1.18 -1.47
C VAL A 68 -1.69 1.03 0.02
N LEU A 69 -1.21 1.96 0.87
CA LEU A 69 -1.55 2.01 2.29
C LEU A 69 -3.06 2.19 2.52
N ALA A 70 -3.69 3.15 1.82
CA ALA A 70 -5.13 3.41 1.95
C ALA A 70 -5.99 2.18 1.59
N VAL A 71 -5.62 1.45 0.53
CA VAL A 71 -6.29 0.21 0.12
C VAL A 71 -6.08 -0.90 1.14
N LEU A 72 -4.85 -1.07 1.65
CA LEU A 72 -4.52 -2.06 2.69
C LEU A 72 -5.29 -1.79 3.99
N GLU A 73 -5.34 -0.55 4.46
CA GLU A 73 -6.11 -0.20 5.67
C GLU A 73 -7.60 -0.52 5.52
N SER A 74 -8.17 -0.18 4.36
CA SER A 74 -9.56 -0.48 4.03
C SER A 74 -9.82 -1.99 4.04
N TYR A 75 -8.90 -2.78 3.48
CA TYR A 75 -8.97 -4.24 3.50
C TYR A 75 -8.91 -4.79 4.94
N LEU A 76 -7.97 -4.31 5.76
CA LEU A 76 -7.82 -4.77 7.15
C LEU A 76 -9.04 -4.40 8.01
N LYS A 77 -9.62 -3.22 7.82
CA LYS A 77 -10.87 -2.81 8.48
C LYS A 77 -12.02 -3.75 8.11
N PHE A 78 -12.14 -4.09 6.83
CA PHE A 78 -13.14 -5.05 6.35
C PHE A 78 -12.90 -6.45 6.93
N TRP A 79 -11.66 -6.96 6.85
CA TRP A 79 -11.28 -8.28 7.32
C TRP A 79 -11.57 -8.45 8.82
N LYS A 80 -11.15 -7.49 9.66
CA LYS A 80 -11.41 -7.51 11.11
C LYS A 80 -12.89 -7.60 11.46
N ARG A 81 -13.75 -6.93 10.69
CA ARG A 81 -15.21 -6.94 10.91
C ARG A 81 -15.83 -8.32 10.64
N ILE A 82 -15.29 -9.06 9.68
CA ILE A 82 -15.81 -10.37 9.27
C ILE A 82 -15.06 -11.54 9.92
N SER A 83 -14.03 -11.27 10.73
CA SER A 83 -13.17 -12.28 11.35
C SER A 83 -13.30 -12.39 12.89
N PRO A 84 -14.47 -12.23 13.53
CA PRO A 84 -14.54 -12.28 15.00
C PRO A 84 -14.11 -13.64 15.58
N ASP A 85 -14.13 -14.72 14.78
CA ASP A 85 -13.67 -16.06 15.16
C ASP A 85 -12.93 -16.76 13.99
N ALA A 86 -11.81 -16.16 13.57
CA ALA A 86 -11.10 -16.51 12.33
C ALA A 86 -10.54 -17.94 12.28
N VAL A 87 -10.49 -18.67 13.40
CA VAL A 87 -9.82 -19.97 13.56
C VAL A 87 -10.39 -21.02 12.59
N ASP A 88 -11.69 -20.96 12.29
CA ASP A 88 -12.35 -21.92 11.39
C ASP A 88 -12.51 -21.43 9.95
N ASN A 89 -12.29 -20.13 9.70
CA ASN A 89 -12.48 -19.52 8.39
C ASN A 89 -11.22 -19.61 7.53
N ARG A 90 -10.93 -20.83 7.03
CA ARG A 90 -9.79 -21.12 6.12
C ARG A 90 -9.66 -20.13 4.96
N HIS A 91 -10.78 -19.68 4.38
CA HIS A 91 -10.78 -18.68 3.31
C HIS A 91 -10.27 -17.30 3.76
N LEU A 92 -10.72 -16.82 4.93
CA LEU A 92 -10.26 -15.53 5.47
C LEU A 92 -8.78 -15.56 5.84
N ILE A 93 -8.30 -16.67 6.41
CA ILE A 93 -6.88 -16.90 6.72
C ILE A 93 -6.04 -16.94 5.43
N LYS A 94 -6.55 -17.61 4.38
CA LYS A 94 -5.87 -17.66 3.07
C LYS A 94 -5.79 -16.27 2.44
N SER A 95 -6.88 -15.51 2.48
CA SER A 95 -6.98 -14.16 1.94
C SER A 95 -5.97 -13.20 2.59
N ILE A 96 -5.95 -13.12 3.93
CA ILE A 96 -5.03 -12.22 4.65
C ILE A 96 -3.57 -12.60 4.42
N ARG A 97 -3.27 -13.90 4.33
CA ARG A 97 -1.91 -14.39 4.03
C ARG A 97 -1.49 -14.03 2.60
N SER A 98 -2.41 -14.09 1.64
CA SER A 98 -2.14 -13.69 0.25
C SER A 98 -1.81 -12.20 0.18
N VAL A 99 -2.65 -11.36 0.80
CA VAL A 99 -2.42 -9.91 0.86
C VAL A 99 -1.12 -9.58 1.57
N ALA A 100 -0.80 -10.25 2.69
CA ALA A 100 0.46 -10.04 3.40
C ALA A 100 1.69 -10.34 2.52
N LYS A 101 1.66 -11.44 1.75
CA LYS A 101 2.75 -11.78 0.81
C LYS A 101 2.88 -10.77 -0.33
N LEU A 102 1.76 -10.27 -0.83
CA LEU A 102 1.73 -9.25 -1.87
C LEU A 102 2.37 -7.95 -1.36
N ILE A 103 1.98 -7.49 -0.17
CA ILE A 103 2.54 -6.29 0.46
C ILE A 103 4.02 -6.46 0.78
N ASP A 104 4.43 -7.62 1.32
CA ASP A 104 5.84 -7.89 1.58
C ASP A 104 6.68 -7.84 0.29
N SER A 105 6.20 -8.46 -0.79
CA SER A 105 6.85 -8.39 -2.11
C SER A 105 6.90 -6.96 -2.66
N TYR A 106 5.84 -6.19 -2.45
CA TYR A 106 5.77 -4.77 -2.81
C TYR A 106 6.83 -3.95 -2.08
N LEU A 107 6.88 -4.08 -0.75
CA LEU A 107 7.86 -3.37 0.08
C LEU A 107 9.29 -3.75 -0.27
N GLN A 108 9.58 -5.00 -0.61
CA GLN A 108 10.91 -5.42 -1.05
C GLN A 108 11.35 -4.72 -2.35
N VAL A 109 10.43 -4.44 -3.28
CA VAL A 109 10.77 -3.72 -4.51
C VAL A 109 10.91 -2.23 -4.24
N VAL A 110 9.97 -1.63 -3.50
CA VAL A 110 10.01 -0.19 -3.17
C VAL A 110 11.23 0.15 -2.31
N ALA A 111 11.59 -0.69 -1.34
CA ALA A 111 12.73 -0.46 -0.45
C ALA A 111 14.09 -0.65 -1.14
N ARG A 112 14.14 -1.32 -2.30
CA ARG A 112 15.35 -1.44 -3.13
C ARG A 112 15.54 -0.26 -4.09
N ASP A 113 14.50 0.53 -4.29
CA ASP A 113 14.57 1.72 -5.10
C ASP A 113 15.24 2.84 -4.28
N ASP A 114 16.38 3.35 -4.77
CA ASP A 114 17.17 4.42 -4.13
C ASP A 114 16.37 5.72 -3.95
N ASN A 115 15.21 5.83 -4.61
CA ASN A 115 14.30 6.98 -4.52
C ASN A 115 13.22 6.86 -3.44
N MET A 116 13.23 5.84 -2.58
CA MET A 116 12.32 5.82 -1.43
C MET A 116 12.52 7.11 -0.63
N PRO A 117 11.52 8.01 -0.53
CA PRO A 117 11.63 9.17 0.33
C PRO A 117 11.82 8.61 1.72
N ALA A 118 13.01 8.82 2.23
CA ALA A 118 13.46 8.17 3.43
C ALA A 118 12.76 8.81 4.61
N ILE A 119 11.49 8.47 4.83
CA ILE A 119 10.76 8.82 6.05
C ILE A 119 11.54 8.27 7.27
N GLY A 120 12.34 7.21 7.07
CA GLY A 120 13.30 6.71 8.06
C GLY A 120 14.67 7.40 8.13
N ARG A 121 15.10 8.20 7.14
CA ARG A 121 16.35 8.99 7.20
C ARG A 121 16.05 10.44 7.60
N LEU A 122 15.02 11.07 7.01
CA LEU A 122 14.71 12.49 7.24
C LEU A 122 14.34 12.83 8.69
N GLU A 123 13.67 11.94 9.44
CA GLU A 123 13.27 12.24 10.82
C GLU A 123 14.33 11.90 11.87
N HIS A 124 15.35 11.12 11.54
CA HIS A 124 16.31 10.61 12.54
C HIS A 124 17.77 10.75 12.14
N ASP A 125 18.13 11.41 11.04
CA ASP A 125 19.53 11.67 10.70
C ASP A 125 20.27 12.39 11.84
N ASP A 126 19.63 13.35 12.51
CA ASP A 126 20.21 14.03 13.68
C ASP A 126 20.44 13.07 14.87
N LEU A 127 19.53 12.13 15.10
CA LEU A 127 19.64 11.15 16.18
C LEU A 127 20.72 10.11 15.87
N TYR A 128 20.75 9.56 14.65
CA TYR A 128 21.79 8.65 14.21
C TYR A 128 23.15 9.33 14.17
N GLN A 129 23.22 10.61 13.80
CA GLN A 129 24.43 11.42 13.86
C GLN A 129 24.88 11.63 15.31
N ALA A 130 23.96 11.97 16.22
CA ALA A 130 24.28 12.14 17.64
C ALA A 130 24.80 10.84 18.27
N ILE A 131 24.16 9.70 17.97
CA ILE A 131 24.60 8.37 18.43
C ILE A 131 25.98 8.04 17.85
N ASN A 132 26.20 8.26 16.55
CA ASN A 132 27.48 8.00 15.89
C ASN A 132 28.63 8.86 16.47
N ILE A 133 28.37 10.14 16.77
CA ILE A 133 29.32 11.03 17.44
C ILE A 133 29.63 10.51 18.85
N TYR A 134 28.60 10.18 19.64
CA TYR A 134 28.80 9.67 20.99
C TYR A 134 29.64 8.39 21.00
N LEU A 135 29.35 7.45 20.10
CA LEU A 135 30.10 6.20 19.98
C LEU A 135 31.56 6.45 19.58
N LYS A 136 31.83 7.35 18.61
CA LYS A 136 33.19 7.71 18.19
C LYS A 136 34.01 8.40 19.28
N VAL A 137 33.37 9.17 20.15
CA VAL A 137 34.06 9.89 21.24
C VAL A 137 34.34 8.98 22.44
N ASN A 138 33.45 8.02 22.73
CA ASN A 138 33.52 7.18 23.94
C ASN A 138 34.11 5.78 23.68
N PHE A 139 34.20 5.35 22.43
CA PHE A 139 34.78 4.07 22.03
C PHE A 139 35.71 4.27 20.80
N PRO A 140 36.95 4.77 21.02
CA PRO A 140 37.95 4.92 19.95
C PRO A 140 38.48 3.58 19.43
#